data_AF-A0A7K2B0I2-F1
#
_entry.id   AF-A0A7K2B0I2-F1
#
_cell.length_a   1.000
_cell.length_b   1.000
_cell.length_c   1.000
_cell.angle_alpha   90.00
_cell.angle_beta   90.00
_cell.angle_gamma   90.00
#
_symmetry.space_group_name_H-M   'P 1'
#
loop_
_entity.id
_entity.type
_entity.pdbx_description
1 polymer ?
#
loop_
_entity_poly.entity_id
_entity_poly.type
_entity_poly.pdbx_seq_one_letter_code
_entity_poly.pdbx_strand_id
1 'polypeptide(L)'
;MRLRHGPAGVAGGLHARPPARGARRGDRGARRLLLGLTLAGVLLVASACQVDVGVDIDVAENGSGTVAVGVSFDRAASDALGDLASQMDLQDLALAGWDVAGPAREADNLLWVRATKRFGSAEELPSVLAEIAGPDVFDGFQLRRRSEFAGQVLVLGAREVTPVDVV
;
A
#
# COMPACT_ATOMS: atom_id res chain seq x y z
N MET A 1 -102.09 -11.17 -3.44
CA MET A 1 -102.82 -10.14 -4.20
C MET A 1 -101.78 -9.32 -4.98
N ARG A 2 -102.01 -9.15 -6.29
CA ARG A 2 -101.27 -8.39 -7.34
C ARG A 2 -100.85 -6.97 -6.87
N LEU A 3 -99.95 -6.17 -7.45
CA LEU A 3 -98.98 -6.13 -8.58
C LEU A 3 -98.32 -4.71 -8.47
N ARG A 4 -97.08 -4.51 -8.95
CA ARG A 4 -96.54 -3.32 -9.69
C ARG A 4 -95.00 -3.39 -9.71
N HIS A 5 -94.35 -3.71 -10.84
CA HIS A 5 -93.84 -2.85 -11.94
C HIS A 5 -92.53 -2.09 -11.62
N GLY A 6 -91.51 -2.29 -12.50
CA GLY A 6 -90.09 -1.87 -12.42
C GLY A 6 -89.81 -0.37 -12.67
N PRO A 7 -88.64 0.10 -13.20
CA PRO A 7 -87.66 -0.61 -14.06
C PRO A 7 -86.14 -0.33 -13.81
N ALA A 8 -85.31 -1.04 -14.58
CA ALA A 8 -84.01 -0.72 -15.23
C ALA A 8 -82.94 0.18 -14.57
N GLY A 9 -81.70 -0.33 -14.58
CA GLY A 9 -80.44 0.43 -14.46
C GLY A 9 -79.45 -0.30 -13.53
N VAL A 10 -78.15 -0.43 -13.78
CA VAL A 10 -77.20 0.10 -14.76
C VAL A 10 -76.01 -0.87 -14.74
N ALA A 11 -75.39 -1.11 -15.90
CA ALA A 11 -74.12 -1.83 -16.00
C ALA A 11 -73.00 -1.08 -15.26
N GLY A 12 -72.35 -1.73 -14.30
CA GLY A 12 -71.17 -1.20 -13.60
C GLY A 12 -70.01 -2.18 -13.72
N GLY A 13 -69.13 -1.92 -14.69
CA GLY A 13 -67.97 -2.76 -14.99
C GLY A 13 -67.00 -2.88 -13.82
N LEU A 14 -66.46 -4.10 -13.64
CA LEU A 14 -65.26 -4.34 -12.85
C LEU A 14 -64.07 -3.63 -13.51
N HIS A 15 -63.77 -2.39 -13.09
CA HIS A 15 -62.46 -1.81 -13.30
C HIS A 15 -61.50 -2.38 -12.24
N ALA A 16 -60.87 -3.51 -12.57
CA ALA A 16 -59.65 -3.92 -11.90
C ALA A 16 -58.57 -2.85 -12.14
N ARG A 17 -58.29 -2.03 -11.12
CA ARG A 17 -57.15 -1.10 -11.12
C ARG A 17 -55.85 -1.93 -11.11
N PRO A 18 -54.96 -1.80 -12.11
CA PRO A 18 -53.63 -2.37 -11.96
C PRO A 18 -52.88 -1.61 -10.86
N PRO A 19 -52.05 -2.28 -10.03
CA PRO A 19 -51.15 -1.57 -9.15
C PRO A 19 -50.18 -0.76 -10.01
N ALA A 20 -50.14 0.55 -9.73
CA ALA A 20 -49.18 1.46 -10.33
C ALA A 20 -47.76 0.95 -10.04
N ARG A 21 -47.06 0.49 -11.09
CA ARG A 21 -45.60 0.23 -11.03
C ARG A 21 -44.87 1.57 -11.00
N GLY A 22 -44.93 2.23 -9.86
CA GLY A 22 -44.06 3.35 -9.53
C GLY A 22 -42.69 2.86 -9.06
N ALA A 23 -41.65 3.61 -9.38
CA ALA A 23 -40.28 3.47 -8.89
C ALA A 23 -39.39 2.37 -9.52
N ARG A 24 -38.95 2.60 -10.77
CA ARG A 24 -37.65 2.10 -11.28
C ARG A 24 -36.71 3.22 -11.76
N ARG A 25 -36.94 4.46 -11.33
CA ARG A 25 -36.06 5.61 -11.61
C ARG A 25 -35.09 5.94 -10.47
N GLY A 26 -35.37 5.50 -9.24
CA GLY A 26 -34.52 5.72 -8.06
C GLY A 26 -33.32 4.77 -7.94
N ASP A 27 -33.43 3.55 -8.50
CA ASP A 27 -32.40 2.51 -8.34
C ASP A 27 -31.04 2.89 -8.88
N ARG A 28 -30.97 3.65 -9.97
CA ARG A 28 -29.67 4.05 -10.54
C ARG A 28 -28.96 5.09 -9.67
N GLY A 29 -29.71 6.00 -9.06
CA GLY A 29 -29.18 7.00 -8.14
C GLY A 29 -28.79 6.38 -6.80
N ALA A 30 -29.67 5.55 -6.24
CA ALA A 30 -29.42 4.80 -5.02
C ALA A 30 -28.24 3.83 -5.17
N ARG A 31 -28.14 3.10 -6.30
CA ARG A 31 -27.02 2.20 -6.59
C ARG A 31 -25.71 2.95 -6.79
N ARG A 32 -25.72 4.14 -7.41
CA ARG A 32 -24.51 4.99 -7.55
C ARG A 32 -24.06 5.55 -6.21
N LEU A 33 -24.99 5.99 -5.35
CA LEU A 33 -24.70 6.43 -3.99
C LEU A 33 -24.16 5.28 -3.14
N LEU A 34 -24.79 4.10 -3.20
CA LEU A 34 -24.30 2.90 -2.52
C LEU A 34 -22.91 2.50 -3.00
N LEU A 35 -22.66 2.48 -4.32
CA LEU A 35 -21.32 2.22 -4.87
C LEU A 35 -20.28 3.24 -4.40
N GLY A 36 -20.64 4.52 -4.40
CA GLY A 36 -19.77 5.59 -3.91
C GLY A 36 -19.44 5.43 -2.43
N LEU A 37 -20.42 5.07 -1.61
CA LEU A 37 -20.25 4.88 -0.18
C LEU A 37 -19.45 3.61 0.15
N THR A 38 -19.65 2.53 -0.61
CA THR A 38 -18.81 1.33 -0.50
C THR A 38 -17.38 1.61 -0.94
N LEU A 39 -17.18 2.34 -2.04
CA LEU A 39 -15.84 2.67 -2.53
C LEU A 39 -15.11 3.59 -1.54
N ALA A 40 -15.81 4.59 -0.99
CA ALA A 40 -15.28 5.45 0.06
C ALA A 40 -14.92 4.66 1.32
N GLY A 41 -15.78 3.73 1.75
CA GLY A 41 -15.49 2.85 2.89
C GLY A 41 -14.27 1.97 2.65
N VAL A 42 -14.15 1.37 1.46
CA VAL A 42 -12.98 0.56 1.09
C VAL A 42 -11.71 1.41 1.08
N LEU A 43 -11.75 2.62 0.51
CA LEU A 43 -10.61 3.53 0.49
C LEU A 43 -10.18 3.93 1.91
N LEU A 44 -11.14 4.17 2.81
CA LEU A 44 -10.85 4.50 4.22
C LEU A 44 -10.17 3.32 4.94
N VAL A 45 -10.67 2.10 4.77
CA VAL A 45 -10.06 0.90 5.36
C VAL A 45 -8.67 0.62 4.77
N ALA A 46 -8.52 0.78 3.45
CA ALA A 46 -7.23 0.61 2.78
C ALA A 46 -6.20 1.64 3.26
N SER A 47 -6.61 2.89 3.49
CA SER A 47 -5.72 3.92 4.05
C SER A 47 -5.36 3.71 5.52
N ALA A 48 -6.14 2.91 6.25
CA ALA A 48 -5.93 2.64 7.66
C ALA A 48 -5.06 1.41 7.93
N CYS A 49 -4.59 0.73 6.88
CA CYS A 49 -3.66 -0.39 6.95
C CYS A 49 -2.35 0.08 6.32
N GLN A 50 -1.49 0.69 7.13
CA GLN A 50 -0.26 1.31 6.70
C GLN A 50 0.95 0.44 7.04
N VAL A 51 1.80 0.23 6.03
CA VAL A 51 3.12 -0.36 6.14
C VAL A 51 4.12 0.63 5.56
N ASP A 52 5.11 1.04 6.35
CA ASP A 52 6.15 1.95 5.90
C ASP A 52 7.50 1.21 5.84
N VAL A 53 8.23 1.43 4.76
CA VAL A 53 9.59 0.90 4.56
C VAL A 53 10.55 2.07 4.39
N GLY A 54 11.59 2.10 5.21
CA GLY A 54 12.65 3.09 5.16
C GLY A 54 14.01 2.43 4.98
N VAL A 55 14.86 3.06 4.17
CA VAL A 55 16.29 2.74 4.06
C VAL A 55 17.07 4.00 4.39
N ASP A 56 17.92 3.91 5.40
CA ASP A 56 18.83 4.97 5.83
C ASP A 56 20.27 4.55 5.54
N ILE A 57 21.07 5.48 5.03
CA ILE A 57 22.47 5.23 4.67
C ILE A 57 23.31 6.35 5.30
N ASP A 58 24.11 5.97 6.29
CA ASP A 58 25.11 6.84 6.89
C ASP A 58 26.48 6.51 6.30
N VAL A 59 27.19 7.53 5.81
CA VAL A 59 28.52 7.40 5.20
C VAL A 59 29.50 8.33 5.91
N ALA A 60 30.52 7.75 6.51
CA ALA A 60 31.63 8.48 7.11
C ALA A 60 32.58 9.06 6.05
N GLU A 61 33.43 10.01 6.45
CA GLU A 61 34.35 10.72 5.54
C GLU A 61 35.33 9.78 4.80
N ASN A 62 35.72 8.70 5.47
CA ASN A 62 36.59 7.66 4.93
C ASN A 62 35.88 6.73 3.92
N GLY A 63 34.58 6.91 3.70
CA GLY A 63 33.76 6.10 2.80
C GLY A 63 33.19 4.83 3.41
N SER A 64 33.48 4.51 4.68
CA SER A 64 32.79 3.43 5.41
C SER A 64 31.44 3.91 5.94
N GLY A 65 30.58 3.00 6.38
CA GLY A 65 29.29 3.41 6.91
C GLY A 65 28.33 2.27 7.24
N THR A 66 27.05 2.62 7.36
CA THR A 66 25.97 1.70 7.69
C THR A 66 24.76 1.91 6.81
N VAL A 67 24.12 0.80 6.42
CA VAL A 67 22.80 0.79 5.81
C VAL A 67 21.82 0.20 6.83
N ALA A 68 20.77 0.94 7.14
CA ALA A 68 19.69 0.50 8.02
C ALA A 68 18.38 0.41 7.24
N VAL A 69 17.72 -0.74 7.32
CA VAL A 69 16.39 -0.98 6.76
C VAL A 69 15.41 -1.12 7.92
N GLY A 70 14.32 -0.37 7.87
CA GLY A 70 13.24 -0.45 8.84
C GLY A 70 11.92 -0.67 8.13
N VAL A 71 11.16 -1.66 8.58
CA VAL A 71 9.76 -1.86 8.18
C VAL A 71 8.89 -1.66 9.42
N SER A 72 7.90 -0.78 9.31
CA SER A 72 6.92 -0.54 10.37
C SER A 72 5.51 -0.91 9.90
N PHE A 73 4.73 -1.42 10.83
CA PHE A 73 3.34 -1.80 10.63
C PHE A 73 2.49 -1.09 11.67
N ASP A 74 1.41 -0.45 11.24
CA ASP A 74 0.39 0.00 12.18
C ASP A 74 -0.37 -1.20 12.77
N ARG A 75 -1.27 -0.92 13.72
CA ARG A 75 -2.06 -1.97 14.37
C ARG A 75 -2.92 -2.76 13.38
N ALA A 76 -3.62 -2.09 12.47
CA ALA A 76 -4.54 -2.77 11.55
C ALA A 76 -3.76 -3.67 10.57
N ALA A 77 -2.59 -3.21 10.10
CA ALA A 77 -1.68 -3.98 9.27
C ALA A 77 -1.12 -5.19 10.01
N SER A 78 -0.63 -5.00 11.25
CA SER A 78 -0.12 -6.13 12.04
C SER A 78 -1.21 -7.15 12.38
N ASP A 79 -2.44 -6.69 12.69
CA ASP A 79 -3.55 -7.58 13.03
C ASP A 79 -4.03 -8.39 11.81
N ALA A 80 -3.99 -7.79 10.61
CA ALA A 80 -4.33 -8.47 9.37
C ALA A 80 -3.33 -9.58 9.00
N LEU A 81 -2.05 -9.40 9.33
CA LEU A 81 -0.97 -10.36 9.05
C LEU A 81 -0.83 -11.44 10.15
N GLY A 82 -1.31 -11.15 11.36
CA GLY A 82 -1.26 -12.07 12.49
C GLY A 82 0.15 -12.16 13.10
N ASP A 83 0.61 -13.38 13.38
CA ASP A 83 1.93 -13.59 13.99
C ASP A 83 3.06 -13.46 12.96
N LEU A 84 3.46 -12.22 12.68
CA LEU A 84 4.59 -11.86 11.81
C LEU A 84 5.90 -12.51 12.23
N ALA A 85 6.14 -12.71 13.53
CA ALA A 85 7.39 -13.32 14.01
C ALA A 85 7.50 -14.80 13.61
N SER A 86 6.37 -15.49 13.49
CA SER A 86 6.34 -16.88 13.01
C SER A 86 6.45 -17.03 11.49
N GLN A 87 6.18 -15.95 10.73
CA GLN A 87 6.09 -15.98 9.27
C GLN A 87 7.36 -15.44 8.59
N MET A 88 8.14 -14.60 9.28
CA MET A 88 9.36 -14.00 8.74
C MET A 88 10.58 -14.86 9.05
N ASP A 89 11.24 -15.37 8.01
CA ASP A 89 12.53 -16.03 8.16
C ASP A 89 13.66 -14.99 8.13
N LEU A 90 13.96 -14.45 9.31
CA LEU A 90 15.00 -13.44 9.49
C LEU A 90 16.41 -14.03 9.59
N GLN A 91 16.53 -15.37 9.61
CA GLN A 91 17.80 -16.05 9.77
C GLN A 91 18.71 -15.88 8.55
N ASP A 92 18.13 -15.84 7.34
CA ASP A 92 18.89 -15.60 6.11
C ASP A 92 19.56 -14.21 6.10
N LEU A 93 18.87 -13.20 6.63
CA LEU A 93 19.45 -11.85 6.80
C LEU A 93 20.65 -11.90 7.76
N ALA A 94 20.51 -12.58 8.89
CA ALA A 94 21.60 -12.75 9.85
C ALA A 94 22.80 -13.49 9.24
N LEU A 95 22.55 -14.55 8.46
CA LEU A 95 23.59 -15.29 7.72
C LEU A 95 24.27 -14.44 6.65
N ALA A 96 23.54 -13.52 6.02
CA ALA A 96 24.08 -12.53 5.10
C ALA A 96 24.86 -11.39 5.81
N GLY A 97 24.94 -11.41 7.14
CA GLY A 97 25.71 -10.44 7.93
C GLY A 97 24.93 -9.19 8.33
N TRP A 98 23.59 -9.22 8.27
CA TRP A 98 22.74 -8.18 8.83
C TRP A 98 22.55 -8.39 10.34
N ASP A 99 22.60 -7.31 11.10
CA ASP A 99 22.13 -7.28 12.49
C ASP A 99 20.62 -7.01 12.49
N VAL A 100 19.83 -7.98 12.95
CA VAL A 100 18.37 -7.97 12.81
C VAL A 100 17.69 -7.87 14.17
N ALA A 101 16.70 -6.99 14.28
CA ALA A 101 15.88 -6.79 15.47
C ALA A 101 14.37 -6.82 15.14
N GLY A 102 13.58 -7.31 16.08
CA GLY A 102 12.12 -7.48 15.92
C GLY A 102 11.73 -8.83 15.29
N PRO A 103 10.43 -9.06 15.02
CA PRO A 103 9.34 -8.10 15.12
C PRO A 103 9.01 -7.70 16.56
N ALA A 104 9.01 -6.39 16.86
CA ALA A 104 8.71 -5.90 18.20
C ALA A 104 7.93 -4.57 18.16
N ARG A 105 7.03 -4.38 19.12
CA ARG A 105 6.27 -3.13 19.23
C ARG A 105 7.07 -2.10 20.01
N GLU A 106 7.16 -0.88 19.48
CA GLU A 106 8.00 0.17 20.05
C GLU A 106 7.19 1.34 20.64
N ALA A 107 7.88 2.39 21.09
CA ALA A 107 7.29 3.53 21.80
C ALA A 107 6.28 4.32 20.95
N ASP A 108 6.42 4.29 19.62
CA ASP A 108 5.49 4.89 18.66
C ASP A 108 4.22 4.05 18.45
N ASN A 109 4.11 2.89 19.12
CA ASN A 109 3.04 1.91 18.94
C ASN A 109 2.96 1.31 17.53
N LEU A 110 4.03 1.35 16.76
CA LEU A 110 4.18 0.57 15.54
C LEU A 110 4.89 -0.75 15.87
N LEU A 111 4.60 -1.78 15.08
CA LEU A 111 5.39 -3.01 15.07
C LEU A 111 6.56 -2.80 14.11
N TRP A 112 7.79 -3.03 14.57
CA TRP A 112 9.00 -2.80 13.78
C TRP A 112 9.78 -4.08 13.54
N VAL A 113 10.33 -4.19 12.33
CA VAL A 113 11.42 -5.09 11.96
C VAL A 113 12.55 -4.23 11.43
N ARG A 114 13.76 -4.40 11.97
CA ARG A 114 14.94 -3.63 11.57
C ARG A 114 16.10 -4.53 11.23
N ALA A 115 16.84 -4.16 10.20
CA ALA A 115 18.07 -4.83 9.80
C ALA A 115 19.14 -3.76 9.54
N THR A 116 20.35 -3.95 10.05
CA THR A 116 21.47 -3.02 9.81
C THR A 116 22.71 -3.77 9.33
N LYS A 117 23.41 -3.24 8.34
CA LYS A 117 24.67 -3.80 7.83
C LYS A 117 25.71 -2.72 7.66
N ARG A 118 26.95 -3.03 8.03
CA ARG A 118 28.09 -2.12 7.84
C ARG A 118 28.80 -2.42 6.53
N PHE A 119 29.39 -1.39 5.94
CA PHE A 119 30.31 -1.51 4.81
C PHE A 119 31.62 -0.78 5.12
N GLY A 120 32.72 -1.32 4.63
CA GLY A 120 34.08 -0.83 4.87
C GLY A 120 34.49 0.32 3.96
N SER A 121 33.91 0.41 2.76
CA SER A 121 34.20 1.48 1.80
C SER A 121 33.02 1.78 0.87
N ALA A 122 33.08 2.91 0.16
CA ALA A 122 31.98 3.37 -0.70
C ALA A 122 31.73 2.44 -1.89
N GLU A 123 32.75 1.69 -2.30
CA GLU A 123 32.70 0.71 -3.39
C GLU A 123 31.90 -0.55 -2.99
N GLU A 124 31.77 -0.84 -1.70
CA GLU A 124 30.99 -1.97 -1.18
C GLU A 124 29.49 -1.65 -1.08
N LEU A 125 29.12 -0.36 -0.98
CA LEU A 125 27.73 0.08 -0.81
C LEU A 125 26.78 -0.46 -1.91
N PRO A 126 27.12 -0.44 -3.21
CA PRO A 126 26.24 -1.01 -4.25
C PRO A 126 25.92 -2.49 -4.02
N SER A 127 26.89 -3.29 -3.53
CA SER A 127 26.68 -4.70 -3.22
C SER A 127 25.72 -4.87 -2.03
N VAL A 128 25.85 -4.04 -0.99
CA VAL A 128 24.93 -4.04 0.16
C VAL A 128 23.51 -3.63 -0.27
N LEU A 129 23.37 -2.63 -1.16
CA LEU A 129 22.05 -2.20 -1.66
C LEU A 129 21.39 -3.27 -2.55
N ALA A 130 22.16 -4.02 -3.33
CA ALA A 130 21.65 -5.12 -4.14
C ALA A 130 21.04 -6.25 -3.28
N GLU A 131 21.46 -6.42 -2.03
CA GLU A 131 20.83 -7.36 -1.10
C GLU A 131 19.43 -6.93 -0.67
N ILE A 132 19.10 -5.63 -0.72
CA ILE A 132 17.81 -5.08 -0.27
C ILE A 132 16.76 -5.14 -1.38
N ALA A 133 17.12 -4.70 -2.59
CA ALA A 133 16.17 -4.59 -3.70
C ALA A 133 16.30 -5.71 -4.74
N GLY A 134 17.28 -6.60 -4.58
CA GLY A 134 17.65 -7.62 -5.56
C GLY A 134 18.69 -7.12 -6.56
N PRO A 135 19.33 -8.05 -7.31
CA PRO A 135 20.20 -7.70 -8.41
C PRO A 135 19.43 -6.88 -9.47
N ASP A 136 20.14 -6.02 -10.18
CA ASP A 136 19.64 -5.17 -11.28
C ASP A 136 18.82 -3.92 -10.91
N VAL A 137 18.30 -3.78 -9.67
CA VAL A 137 17.51 -2.59 -9.28
C VAL A 137 18.36 -1.32 -9.10
N PHE A 138 19.59 -1.47 -8.59
CA PHE A 138 20.53 -0.36 -8.42
C PHE A 138 21.61 -0.31 -9.49
N ASP A 139 21.39 -0.97 -10.62
CA ASP A 139 22.40 -1.16 -11.64
C ASP A 139 22.70 0.16 -12.37
N GLY A 140 23.77 0.84 -11.95
CA GLY A 140 24.15 2.15 -12.47
C GLY A 140 23.99 3.32 -11.53
N PHE A 141 23.69 3.10 -10.26
CA PHE A 141 23.86 4.13 -9.23
C PHE A 141 25.33 4.25 -8.86
N GLN A 142 25.84 5.48 -8.86
CA GLN A 142 27.18 5.79 -8.35
C GLN A 142 27.12 6.88 -7.29
N LEU A 143 27.82 6.65 -6.18
CA LEU A 143 28.05 7.65 -5.16
C LEU A 143 29.16 8.59 -5.65
N ARG A 144 28.82 9.75 -6.22
CA ARG A 144 29.82 10.73 -6.65
C ARG A 144 30.11 11.71 -5.52
N ARG A 145 31.32 11.61 -4.96
CA ARG A 145 31.86 12.57 -3.99
C ARG A 145 32.13 13.90 -4.70
N ARG A 146 31.38 14.95 -4.35
CA ARG A 146 31.66 16.32 -4.82
C ARG A 146 32.17 17.15 -3.63
N SER A 147 33.44 17.51 -3.68
CA SER A 147 34.07 18.40 -2.71
C SER A 147 33.84 19.85 -3.13
N GLU A 148 33.12 20.62 -2.31
CA GLU A 148 33.04 22.07 -2.43
C GLU A 148 33.93 22.72 -1.37
N PHE A 149 34.49 23.89 -1.67
CA PHE A 149 35.55 24.54 -0.87
C PHE A 149 35.18 24.82 0.62
N ALA A 150 33.94 24.60 1.04
CA ALA A 150 33.46 24.76 2.42
C ALA A 150 32.64 23.57 2.96
N GLY A 151 32.59 22.43 2.27
CA GLY A 151 31.84 21.26 2.72
C GLY A 151 31.76 20.13 1.69
N GLN A 152 31.45 18.93 2.18
CA GLN A 152 31.21 17.76 1.34
C GLN A 152 29.72 17.56 1.12
N VAL A 153 29.30 17.38 -0.13
CA VAL A 153 27.93 16.99 -0.47
C VAL A 153 28.00 15.64 -1.18
N LEU A 154 27.38 14.64 -0.58
CA LEU A 154 27.15 13.35 -1.25
C LEU A 154 25.94 13.49 -2.16
N VAL A 155 26.16 13.33 -3.46
CA VAL A 155 25.09 13.32 -4.46
C VAL A 155 24.93 11.89 -4.96
N LEU A 156 23.76 11.31 -4.70
CA LEU A 156 23.36 10.03 -5.30
C LEU A 156 22.89 10.31 -6.73
N GLY A 157 23.59 9.75 -7.73
CA GLY A 157 23.24 9.91 -9.14
C GLY A 157 23.00 8.57 -9.82
N ALA A 158 21.94 8.48 -10.63
CA ALA A 158 21.73 7.38 -11.56
C ALA A 158 22.46 7.67 -12.89
N ARG A 159 23.08 6.65 -13.50
CA ARG A 159 23.54 6.75 -14.89
C ARG A 159 22.33 6.77 -15.82
N GLU A 160 22.29 7.70 -16.77
CA GLU A 160 21.32 7.68 -17.85
C GLU A 160 21.65 6.47 -18.75
N VAL A 161 20.78 5.45 -18.73
CA VAL A 161 20.92 4.29 -19.62
C VAL A 161 20.36 4.72 -20.97
N THR A 162 21.23 5.10 -21.90
CA THR A 162 20.83 5.26 -23.30
C THR A 162 20.31 3.91 -23.80
N PRO A 163 19.13 3.86 -24.45
CA PRO A 163 18.62 2.62 -25.01
C PRO A 163 19.66 2.06 -26.00
N VAL A 164 20.06 0.81 -25.77
CA VAL A 164 20.90 0.07 -26.71
C VAL A 164 20.01 -0.23 -27.91
N ASP A 165 20.32 0.36 -29.07
CA ASP A 165 19.74 -0.03 -30.34
C ASP A 165 20.01 -1.53 -30.55
N VAL A 166 18.94 -2.33 -30.52
CA VAL A 166 19.00 -3.75 -30.86
C VAL A 166 19.10 -3.83 -32.39
N VAL A 167 20.28 -4.21 -32.87
CA VAL A 167 20.57 -4.51 -34.29
C VAL A 167 19.88 -5.80 -34.72
#